data_AF-A0A507ZXC0-F1
#
_entry.id   AF-A0A507ZXC0-F1
#
_cell.length_a   1.000
_cell.length_b   1.000
_cell.length_c   1.000
_cell.angle_alpha   90.00
_cell.angle_beta   90.00
_cell.angle_gamma   90.00
#
_symmetry.space_group_name_H-M   'P 1'
#
loop_
_entity.id
_entity.type
_entity.pdbx_description
1 polymer ?
#
loop_
_entity_poly.entity_id
_entity_poly.type
_entity_poly.pdbx_seq_one_letter_code
_entity_poly.pdbx_strand_id
1 'polypeptide(L)'
;MDTIKIEMAERFLGALSGDSVHTFQTFDDAKSGQRGLTRVLHGPLRRLASRLVGINERGGGVFCMVNRGDGSGRRAANVVAARALFVDLDGAPLAPVMAAPIPPRIVVESSPGKWHAYWPVADMPLEPFSAAQKALAAKFGGDAKVFDRSRVMRLPGFLHWKAAPCLSRLIECDDHPLTWTEMAEAFGLSRNLNLPQQIQRGARNETLFRLARSGAAKGIPKGVQLTKLREVNATRCEQPLSDAELRQIVSSGYKAASDGSVAIPLAALDGEPYKALDDASRTLLLLAYRKADGFKPFPLVWSELREWFSREKTFIAVRRRLVQSGLLTVAEPAQVAMPRKGRGPRPTFYRLAIPPKSAPYSTSPIPPLTALPEALQAIGIEGRGEGTTPKGAAT
;
A
#
# COMPACT_ATOMS: atom_id res chain seq x y z
N MET A 1 33.95 -26.28 7.55
CA MET A 1 32.48 -26.39 7.49
C MET A 1 31.90 -25.00 7.63
N ASP A 2 30.86 -24.68 6.86
CA ASP A 2 30.14 -23.42 7.02
C ASP A 2 29.55 -23.35 8.45
N THR A 3 29.73 -22.22 9.13
CA THR A 3 29.21 -21.97 10.48
C THR A 3 28.10 -20.93 10.46
N ILE A 4 27.23 -20.96 11.47
CA ILE A 4 26.15 -19.98 11.66
C ILE A 4 26.76 -18.58 11.88
N LYS A 5 26.18 -17.56 11.24
CA LYS A 5 26.59 -16.14 11.29
C LYS A 5 25.40 -15.25 11.61
N ILE A 6 25.16 -15.01 12.90
CA ILE A 6 23.97 -14.28 13.38
C ILE A 6 23.97 -12.83 12.89
N GLU A 7 25.14 -12.24 12.68
CA GLU A 7 25.31 -10.86 12.20
C GLU A 7 24.70 -10.69 10.79
N MET A 8 24.70 -11.74 9.96
CA MET A 8 24.02 -11.71 8.66
C MET A 8 22.50 -11.63 8.82
N ALA A 9 21.95 -12.36 9.79
CA ALA A 9 20.53 -12.31 10.09
C ALA A 9 20.14 -10.93 10.64
N GLU A 10 20.95 -10.34 11.50
CA GLU A 10 20.75 -8.99 12.04
C GLU A 10 20.75 -7.93 10.94
N ARG A 11 21.75 -7.95 10.04
CA ARG A 11 21.83 -7.03 8.89
C ARG A 11 20.62 -7.18 7.96
N PHE A 12 20.24 -8.41 7.63
CA PHE A 12 19.06 -8.68 6.82
C PHE A 12 17.79 -8.11 7.44
N LEU A 13 17.56 -8.34 8.74
CA LEU A 13 16.35 -7.87 9.42
C LEU A 13 16.32 -6.35 9.52
N GLY A 14 17.46 -5.71 9.80
CA GLY A 14 17.59 -4.25 9.86
C GLY A 14 17.33 -3.56 8.52
N ALA A 15 17.85 -4.13 7.41
CA ALA A 15 17.57 -3.63 6.07
C ALA A 15 16.11 -3.90 5.62
N LEU A 16 15.50 -4.98 6.13
CA LEU A 16 14.11 -5.31 5.80
C LEU A 16 13.12 -4.34 6.45
N SER A 17 13.35 -3.95 7.71
CA SER A 17 12.64 -2.87 8.39
C SER A 17 13.34 -2.42 9.68
N GLY A 18 13.04 -1.21 10.15
CA GLY A 18 13.47 -0.73 11.47
C GLY A 18 12.74 -1.36 12.66
N ASP A 19 12.15 -2.55 12.49
CA ASP A 19 11.37 -3.19 13.56
C ASP A 19 12.24 -3.95 14.53
N SER A 20 11.88 -3.89 15.80
CA SER A 20 12.54 -4.69 16.82
C SER A 20 11.97 -6.10 16.94
N VAL A 21 10.75 -6.36 16.45
CA VAL A 21 10.04 -7.64 16.62
C VAL A 21 9.76 -8.30 15.27
N HIS A 22 10.12 -9.59 15.19
CA HIS A 22 9.88 -10.42 14.02
C HIS A 22 9.17 -11.71 14.41
N THR A 23 8.61 -12.37 13.41
CA THR A 23 8.03 -13.70 13.53
C THR A 23 8.94 -14.68 12.80
N PHE A 24 9.53 -15.60 13.56
CA PHE A 24 10.35 -16.67 13.04
C PHE A 24 9.54 -17.95 12.95
N GLN A 25 9.74 -18.69 11.87
CA GLN A 25 9.22 -20.03 11.68
C GLN A 25 10.41 -20.96 11.50
N THR A 26 10.36 -22.08 12.20
CA THR A 26 11.33 -23.17 12.03
C THR A 26 10.66 -24.41 11.48
N PHE A 27 11.38 -25.22 10.73
CA PHE A 27 10.90 -26.47 10.16
C PHE A 27 11.97 -27.56 10.31
N ASP A 28 11.56 -28.83 10.35
CA ASP A 28 12.48 -29.96 10.23
C ASP A 28 13.01 -30.09 8.78
N ASP A 29 13.99 -29.25 8.43
CA ASP A 29 14.57 -29.20 7.09
C ASP A 29 15.34 -30.48 6.75
N ALA A 30 16.05 -31.05 7.75
CA ALA A 30 16.76 -32.33 7.63
C ALA A 30 15.82 -33.54 7.50
N LYS A 31 14.51 -33.35 7.73
CA LYS A 31 13.50 -34.42 7.78
C LYS A 31 13.87 -35.53 8.74
N SER A 32 14.49 -35.19 9.87
CA SER A 32 15.00 -36.16 10.83
C SER A 32 13.90 -36.72 11.75
N GLY A 33 12.69 -36.17 11.72
CA GLY A 33 11.58 -36.54 12.60
C GLY A 33 11.77 -36.09 14.06
N GLN A 34 12.79 -35.26 14.33
CA GLN A 34 13.10 -34.83 15.68
C GLN A 34 12.04 -33.86 16.22
N ARG A 35 11.60 -34.10 17.45
CA ARG A 35 10.61 -33.23 18.11
C ARG A 35 11.18 -31.83 18.35
N GLY A 36 10.30 -30.84 18.22
CA GLY A 36 10.59 -29.46 18.59
C GLY A 36 11.39 -28.62 17.60
N LEU A 37 11.70 -29.15 16.40
CA LEU A 37 12.31 -28.40 15.30
C LEU A 37 11.33 -27.48 14.55
N THR A 38 10.03 -27.76 14.64
CA THR A 38 8.98 -26.93 14.04
C THR A 38 8.35 -26.03 15.11
N ARG A 39 8.62 -24.73 15.05
CA ARG A 39 8.13 -23.72 16.01
C ARG A 39 7.77 -22.41 15.31
N VAL A 40 6.79 -21.70 15.87
CA VAL A 40 6.57 -20.26 15.62
C VAL A 40 7.10 -19.50 16.83
N LEU A 41 7.96 -18.52 16.61
CA LEU A 41 8.57 -17.71 17.67
C LEU A 41 8.41 -16.23 17.33
N HIS A 42 7.91 -15.44 18.27
CA HIS A 42 7.75 -14.00 18.12
C HIS A 42 8.70 -13.27 19.07
N GLY A 43 9.36 -12.24 18.59
CA GLY A 43 10.25 -11.42 19.42
C GLY A 43 11.44 -10.85 18.66
N PRO A 44 12.31 -10.11 19.37
CA PRO A 44 13.55 -9.62 18.79
C PRO A 44 14.57 -10.74 18.60
N LEU A 45 15.35 -10.67 17.52
CA LEU A 45 16.39 -11.67 17.21
C LEU A 45 17.36 -11.86 18.38
N ARG A 46 17.83 -10.79 19.02
CA ARG A 46 18.73 -10.84 20.18
C ARG A 46 18.22 -11.72 21.34
N ARG A 47 16.90 -11.85 21.53
CA ARG A 47 16.32 -12.71 22.57
C ARG A 47 16.12 -14.15 22.11
N LEU A 48 15.98 -14.37 20.80
CA LEU A 48 15.66 -15.68 20.22
C LEU A 48 16.88 -16.37 19.60
N ALA A 49 18.00 -15.66 19.41
CA ALA A 49 19.18 -16.13 18.70
C ALA A 49 19.68 -17.49 19.21
N SER A 50 19.98 -17.63 20.50
CA SER A 50 20.47 -18.91 21.08
C SER A 50 19.51 -20.07 20.84
N ARG A 51 18.20 -19.82 20.88
CA ARG A 51 17.18 -20.84 20.62
C ARG A 51 17.12 -21.22 19.14
N LEU A 52 17.22 -20.24 18.25
CA LEU A 52 17.24 -20.47 16.80
C LEU A 52 18.51 -21.22 16.38
N VAL A 53 19.66 -20.87 16.95
CA VAL A 53 20.93 -21.59 16.78
C VAL A 53 20.78 -23.05 17.18
N GLY A 54 20.32 -23.33 18.40
CA GLY A 54 20.17 -24.71 18.87
C GLY A 54 19.13 -25.52 18.07
N ILE A 55 18.11 -24.89 17.49
CA ILE A 55 17.20 -25.56 16.54
C ILE A 55 17.93 -25.84 15.22
N ASN A 56 18.72 -24.90 14.71
CA ASN A 56 19.41 -25.03 13.44
C ASN A 56 20.54 -26.04 13.47
N GLU A 57 21.34 -26.10 14.53
CA GLU A 57 22.40 -27.10 14.72
C GLU A 57 21.87 -28.54 14.74
N ARG A 58 20.59 -28.71 15.11
CA ARG A 58 19.90 -29.99 15.10
C ARG A 58 19.20 -30.35 13.78
N GLY A 59 19.41 -29.57 12.73
CA GLY A 59 18.82 -29.81 11.40
C GLY A 59 17.54 -29.01 11.11
N GLY A 60 17.15 -28.08 11.98
CA GLY A 60 15.99 -27.23 11.77
C GLY A 60 16.28 -26.06 10.82
N GLY A 61 15.46 -25.84 9.79
CA GLY A 61 15.57 -24.64 8.95
C GLY A 61 15.00 -23.42 9.68
N VAL A 62 15.64 -22.26 9.52
CA VAL A 62 15.20 -20.98 10.14
C VAL A 62 14.69 -20.02 9.08
N PHE A 63 13.48 -19.52 9.28
CA PHE A 63 12.77 -18.64 8.35
C PHE A 63 12.20 -17.44 9.11
N CYS A 64 12.02 -16.31 8.41
CA CYS A 64 11.33 -15.13 8.92
C CYS A 64 10.08 -14.87 8.09
N MET A 65 8.96 -14.56 8.75
CA MET A 65 7.82 -13.93 8.08
C MET A 65 8.25 -12.55 7.62
N VAL A 66 8.26 -12.33 6.30
CA VAL A 66 8.84 -11.11 5.74
C VAL A 66 8.07 -9.89 6.21
N ASN A 67 6.74 -9.93 6.07
CA ASN A 67 5.85 -8.85 6.48
C ASN A 67 5.60 -8.83 7.99
N ARG A 68 5.17 -7.67 8.51
CA ARG A 68 4.95 -7.45 9.93
C ARG A 68 3.69 -8.16 10.40
N GLY A 69 3.84 -9.00 11.41
CA GLY A 69 2.73 -9.64 12.12
C GLY A 69 2.32 -8.88 13.37
N ASP A 70 1.16 -9.25 13.93
CA ASP A 70 0.65 -8.82 15.23
C ASP A 70 1.36 -9.47 16.44
N GLY A 71 2.30 -10.39 16.20
CA GLY A 71 3.02 -11.13 17.25
C GLY A 71 2.21 -12.23 17.94
N SER A 72 1.00 -12.51 17.46
CA SER A 72 0.07 -13.50 18.03
C SER A 72 -0.19 -14.69 17.10
N GLY A 73 0.29 -14.64 15.86
CA GLY A 73 0.20 -15.74 14.92
C GLY A 73 0.93 -15.50 13.60
N ARG A 74 0.70 -16.40 12.63
CA ARG A 74 1.33 -16.39 11.30
C ARG A 74 0.37 -16.57 10.14
N ARG A 75 -0.94 -16.36 10.36
CA ARG A 75 -1.95 -16.42 9.30
C ARG A 75 -2.00 -15.09 8.56
N ALA A 76 -2.63 -15.06 7.39
CA ALA A 76 -2.82 -13.81 6.65
C ALA A 76 -3.52 -12.71 7.48
N ALA A 77 -4.45 -13.09 8.38
CA ALA A 77 -5.14 -12.18 9.29
C ALA A 77 -4.23 -11.59 10.37
N ASN A 78 -3.09 -12.22 10.67
CA ASN A 78 -2.11 -11.70 11.62
C ASN A 78 -1.18 -10.65 11.00
N VAL A 79 -1.21 -10.44 9.68
CA VAL A 79 -0.30 -9.51 9.00
C VAL A 79 -0.87 -8.10 9.05
N VAL A 80 -0.16 -7.20 9.72
CA VAL A 80 -0.59 -5.82 9.99
C VAL A 80 0.05 -4.80 9.06
N ALA A 81 1.21 -5.12 8.46
CA ALA A 81 1.87 -4.25 7.48
C ALA A 81 2.76 -5.03 6.53
N ALA A 82 2.84 -4.61 5.26
CA ALA A 82 3.84 -5.13 4.33
C ALA A 82 5.18 -4.39 4.54
N ARG A 83 6.29 -5.11 4.49
CA ARG A 83 7.65 -4.56 4.67
C ARG A 83 8.44 -4.52 3.37
N ALA A 84 8.18 -5.45 2.47
CA ALA A 84 8.95 -5.58 1.23
C ALA A 84 8.13 -6.30 0.16
N LEU A 85 8.46 -6.03 -1.10
CA LEU A 85 8.21 -6.97 -2.19
C LEU A 85 9.43 -7.88 -2.36
N PHE A 86 9.23 -9.10 -2.83
CA PHE A 86 10.30 -10.08 -2.90
C PHE A 86 10.03 -11.19 -3.91
N VAL A 87 11.08 -11.83 -4.40
CA VAL A 87 10.97 -13.00 -5.28
C VAL A 87 11.81 -14.14 -4.73
N ASP A 88 11.26 -15.35 -4.78
CA ASP A 88 12.01 -16.59 -4.70
C ASP A 88 12.24 -17.05 -6.13
N LEU A 89 13.48 -17.12 -6.60
CA LEU A 89 13.74 -17.44 -7.99
C LEU A 89 13.59 -18.93 -8.31
N ASP A 90 13.56 -19.82 -7.33
CA ASP A 90 13.43 -21.28 -7.51
C ASP A 90 14.23 -21.87 -8.70
N GLY A 91 15.45 -21.37 -8.92
CA GLY A 91 16.34 -21.79 -10.00
C GLY A 91 16.37 -20.87 -11.24
N ALA A 92 15.52 -19.85 -11.30
CA ALA A 92 15.65 -18.77 -12.28
C ALA A 92 16.93 -17.94 -12.03
N PRO A 93 17.53 -17.35 -13.08
CA PRO A 93 18.78 -16.61 -12.96
C PRO A 93 18.58 -15.29 -12.20
N LEU A 94 19.61 -14.90 -11.42
CA LEU A 94 19.61 -13.63 -10.68
C LEU A 94 19.80 -12.40 -11.59
N ALA A 95 20.53 -12.56 -12.71
CA ALA A 95 20.94 -11.42 -13.55
C ALA A 95 19.77 -10.53 -14.05
N PRO A 96 18.62 -11.06 -14.52
CA PRO A 96 17.47 -10.23 -14.89
C PRO A 96 16.90 -9.41 -13.74
N VAL A 97 16.99 -9.90 -12.50
CA VAL A 97 16.51 -9.20 -11.31
C VAL A 97 17.44 -8.03 -10.97
N MET A 98 18.76 -8.25 -11.08
CA MET A 98 19.75 -7.20 -10.85
C MET A 98 19.72 -6.11 -11.93
N ALA A 99 19.34 -6.47 -13.16
CA ALA A 99 19.16 -5.55 -14.28
C ALA A 99 17.77 -4.88 -14.31
N ALA A 100 16.95 -5.06 -13.27
CA ALA A 100 15.63 -4.43 -13.19
C ALA A 100 15.74 -2.90 -13.15
N PRO A 101 14.67 -2.16 -13.55
CA PRO A 101 14.66 -0.69 -13.48
C PRO A 101 15.01 -0.15 -12.08
N ILE A 102 14.64 -0.89 -11.04
CA ILE A 102 15.14 -0.71 -9.68
C ILE A 102 15.70 -2.06 -9.22
N PRO A 103 17.03 -2.19 -8.99
CA PRO A 103 17.60 -3.43 -8.48
C PRO A 103 17.11 -3.73 -7.06
N PRO A 104 17.10 -5.00 -6.63
CA PRO A 104 16.77 -5.35 -5.25
C PRO A 104 17.79 -4.73 -4.29
N ARG A 105 17.33 -4.38 -3.08
CA ARG A 105 18.21 -3.84 -2.02
C ARG A 105 18.82 -4.95 -1.17
N ILE A 106 18.20 -6.13 -1.18
CA ILE A 106 18.69 -7.29 -0.46
C ILE A 106 18.70 -8.49 -1.40
N VAL A 107 19.84 -9.18 -1.46
CA VAL A 107 19.99 -10.43 -2.20
C VAL A 107 20.50 -11.50 -1.24
N VAL A 108 19.80 -12.63 -1.21
CA VAL A 108 20.16 -13.80 -0.39
C VAL A 108 20.39 -15.00 -1.29
N GLU A 109 21.55 -15.63 -1.17
CA GLU A 109 21.77 -16.96 -1.71
C GLU A 109 21.23 -17.97 -0.69
N SER A 110 20.04 -18.53 -0.96
CA SER A 110 19.35 -19.43 -0.01
C SER A 110 19.98 -20.83 0.02
N SER A 111 20.60 -21.22 -1.09
CA SER A 111 21.47 -22.39 -1.29
C SER A 111 22.27 -22.15 -2.58
N PRO A 112 23.35 -22.90 -2.85
CA PRO A 112 24.19 -22.69 -4.03
C PRO A 112 23.39 -22.51 -5.33
N GLY A 113 23.50 -21.32 -5.94
CA GLY A 113 22.81 -20.97 -7.19
C GLY A 113 21.31 -20.71 -7.09
N LYS A 114 20.72 -20.67 -5.89
CA LYS A 114 19.31 -20.31 -5.66
C LYS A 114 19.21 -19.02 -4.86
N TRP A 115 18.36 -18.10 -5.33
CA TRP A 115 18.37 -16.72 -4.87
C TRP A 115 16.99 -16.26 -4.41
N HIS A 116 16.99 -15.45 -3.35
CA HIS A 116 15.89 -14.56 -3.03
C HIS A 116 16.34 -13.12 -3.24
N ALA A 117 15.44 -12.28 -3.74
CA ALA A 117 15.69 -10.85 -3.90
C ALA A 117 14.55 -10.06 -3.26
N TYR A 118 14.88 -8.99 -2.54
CA TYR A 118 13.92 -8.18 -1.81
C TYR A 118 14.08 -6.70 -2.13
N TRP A 119 12.94 -6.01 -2.21
CA TRP A 119 12.80 -4.57 -2.24
C TRP A 119 12.05 -4.17 -0.97
N PRO A 120 12.74 -3.73 0.11
CA PRO A 120 12.09 -3.10 1.25
C PRO A 120 11.30 -1.88 0.78
N VAL A 121 10.05 -1.77 1.21
CA VAL A 121 9.13 -0.70 0.82
C VAL A 121 8.49 -0.11 2.08
N ALA A 122 8.81 1.14 2.39
CA ALA A 122 8.46 1.79 3.66
C ALA A 122 6.95 1.96 3.85
N ASP A 123 6.21 2.20 2.76
CA ASP A 123 4.79 2.59 2.76
C ASP A 123 3.91 1.61 1.95
N MET A 124 4.32 0.33 1.86
CA MET A 124 3.62 -0.67 1.06
C MET A 124 2.19 -0.97 1.57
N PRO A 125 1.16 -0.75 0.73
CA PRO A 125 -0.21 -1.09 1.10
C PRO A 125 -0.45 -2.60 1.04
N LEU A 126 -1.18 -3.15 2.03
CA LEU A 126 -1.49 -4.59 2.06
C LEU A 126 -2.39 -5.03 0.90
N GLU A 127 -3.30 -4.17 0.47
CA GLU A 127 -4.33 -4.44 -0.53
C GLU A 127 -3.75 -4.89 -1.91
N PRO A 128 -2.81 -4.15 -2.54
CA PRO A 128 -2.16 -4.55 -3.78
C PRO A 128 -1.04 -5.60 -3.61
N PHE A 129 -0.60 -5.91 -2.38
CA PHE A 129 0.58 -6.76 -2.12
C PHE A 129 0.59 -8.06 -2.92
N SER A 130 -0.48 -8.86 -2.84
CA SER A 130 -0.51 -10.16 -3.49
C SER A 130 -0.54 -10.07 -5.02
N ALA A 131 -1.10 -9.00 -5.58
CA ALA A 131 -1.08 -8.76 -7.02
C ALA A 131 0.32 -8.34 -7.48
N ALA A 132 0.97 -7.44 -6.73
CA ALA A 132 2.34 -7.00 -6.99
C ALA A 132 3.34 -8.16 -6.93
N GLN A 133 3.25 -9.02 -5.91
CA GLN A 133 4.07 -10.23 -5.80
C GLN A 133 3.92 -11.15 -7.01
N LYS A 134 2.69 -11.44 -7.43
CA LYS A 134 2.43 -12.27 -8.62
C LYS A 134 3.04 -11.67 -9.89
N ALA A 135 2.93 -10.34 -10.05
CA ALA A 135 3.51 -9.65 -11.19
C ALA A 135 5.03 -9.75 -11.21
N LEU A 136 5.70 -9.58 -10.06
CA LEU A 136 7.15 -9.72 -9.96
C LEU A 136 7.61 -11.16 -10.18
N ALA A 137 6.93 -12.15 -9.58
CA ALA A 137 7.20 -13.56 -9.79
C ALA A 137 7.07 -13.92 -11.28
N ALA A 138 6.00 -13.49 -11.95
CA ALA A 138 5.82 -13.70 -13.39
C ALA A 138 6.90 -13.00 -14.23
N LYS A 139 7.27 -11.77 -13.87
CA LYS A 139 8.28 -10.98 -14.58
C LYS A 139 9.67 -11.62 -14.54
N PHE A 140 10.03 -12.20 -13.40
CA PHE A 140 11.38 -12.74 -13.15
C PHE A 140 11.46 -14.27 -13.17
N GLY A 141 10.36 -14.96 -13.45
CA GLY A 141 10.30 -16.42 -13.44
C GLY A 141 10.44 -17.04 -12.04
N GLY A 142 10.08 -16.30 -10.99
CA GLY A 142 10.11 -16.79 -9.62
C GLY A 142 8.90 -17.69 -9.26
N ASP A 143 8.92 -18.26 -8.05
CA ASP A 143 7.86 -19.15 -7.56
C ASP A 143 6.51 -18.43 -7.49
N ALA A 144 5.57 -18.87 -8.32
CA ALA A 144 4.20 -18.36 -8.41
C ALA A 144 3.38 -18.51 -7.12
N LYS A 145 3.83 -19.31 -6.16
CA LYS A 145 3.18 -19.50 -4.84
C LYS A 145 3.59 -18.45 -3.82
N VAL A 146 4.62 -17.65 -4.08
CA VAL A 146 5.15 -16.63 -3.17
C VAL A 146 4.38 -15.32 -3.33
N PHE A 147 3.12 -15.29 -2.90
CA PHE A 147 2.28 -14.08 -2.97
C PHE A 147 1.45 -13.80 -1.71
N ASP A 148 1.40 -14.72 -0.75
CA ASP A 148 0.66 -14.55 0.47
C ASP A 148 1.36 -13.57 1.42
N ARG A 149 0.56 -12.76 2.11
CA ARG A 149 1.06 -11.72 3.03
C ARG A 149 1.88 -12.30 4.18
N SER A 150 1.56 -13.53 4.60
CA SER A 150 2.19 -14.24 5.73
C SER A 150 3.40 -15.08 5.33
N ARG A 151 3.95 -14.87 4.12
CA ARG A 151 5.02 -15.71 3.59
C ARG A 151 6.26 -15.65 4.47
N VAL A 152 6.75 -16.83 4.84
CA VAL A 152 8.06 -17.01 5.48
C VAL A 152 9.11 -17.31 4.44
N MET A 153 10.26 -16.65 4.54
CA MET A 153 11.42 -16.82 3.68
C MET A 153 12.62 -17.22 4.52
N ARG A 154 13.56 -17.98 3.93
CA ARG A 154 14.75 -18.45 4.63
C ARG A 154 15.58 -17.26 5.12
N LEU A 155 15.97 -17.29 6.40
CA LEU A 155 16.75 -16.23 7.03
C LEU A 155 18.24 -16.50 6.76
N PRO A 156 19.00 -15.56 6.15
CA PRO A 156 20.44 -15.73 5.98
C PRO A 156 21.16 -15.77 7.33
N GLY A 157 22.36 -16.35 7.35
CA GLY A 157 23.15 -16.56 8.56
C GLY A 157 22.92 -17.91 9.24
N PHE A 158 21.92 -18.68 8.82
CA PHE A 158 21.66 -20.05 9.30
C PHE A 158 21.96 -21.09 8.23
N LEU A 159 22.19 -22.34 8.65
CA LEU A 159 22.42 -23.47 7.77
C LEU A 159 21.11 -23.98 7.14
N HIS A 160 21.18 -24.35 5.87
CA HIS A 160 20.13 -25.03 5.13
C HIS A 160 20.41 -26.54 5.09
N TRP A 161 19.49 -27.33 5.66
CA TRP A 161 19.68 -28.77 5.91
C TRP A 161 18.94 -29.72 4.96
N LYS A 162 18.30 -29.23 3.88
CA LYS A 162 17.56 -30.11 2.95
C LYS A 162 18.47 -30.99 2.10
N ALA A 163 19.75 -30.66 2.02
CA ALA A 163 20.80 -31.40 1.32
C ALA A 163 22.07 -31.36 2.18
N ALA A 164 23.25 -31.50 1.57
CA ALA A 164 24.51 -31.21 2.26
C ALA A 164 24.43 -29.83 2.92
N PRO A 165 24.72 -29.70 4.23
CA PRO A 165 24.54 -28.44 4.95
C PRO A 165 25.33 -27.31 4.30
N CYS A 166 24.64 -26.21 3.98
CA CYS A 166 25.24 -25.02 3.41
C CYS A 166 24.71 -23.77 4.11
N LEU A 167 25.55 -22.73 4.24
CA LEU A 167 25.11 -21.46 4.80
C LEU A 167 24.22 -20.73 3.80
N SER A 168 23.05 -20.25 4.24
CA SER A 168 22.31 -19.23 3.48
C SER A 168 22.99 -17.88 3.66
N ARG A 169 23.43 -17.27 2.57
CA ARG A 169 24.33 -16.10 2.60
C ARG A 169 23.59 -14.83 2.22
N LEU A 170 23.88 -13.77 2.95
CA LEU A 170 23.53 -12.41 2.57
C LEU A 170 24.59 -11.90 1.59
N ILE A 171 24.18 -11.55 0.37
CA ILE A 171 25.09 -11.25 -0.75
C ILE A 171 25.13 -9.73 -0.95
N GLU A 172 23.96 -9.12 -1.04
CA GLU A 172 23.78 -7.68 -1.09
C GLU A 172 22.82 -7.24 0.01
N CYS A 173 23.08 -6.09 0.59
CA CYS A 173 22.28 -5.54 1.68
C CYS A 173 22.47 -4.03 1.75
N ASP A 174 21.47 -3.33 1.24
CA ASP A 174 21.26 -1.88 1.34
C ASP A 174 20.04 -1.64 2.23
N ASP A 175 20.20 -0.78 3.23
CA ASP A 175 19.20 -0.47 4.26
C ASP A 175 18.31 0.73 3.90
N HIS A 176 18.44 1.28 2.69
CA HIS A 176 17.58 2.35 2.19
C HIS A 176 16.29 1.76 1.60
N PRO A 177 15.13 1.92 2.27
CA PRO A 177 13.87 1.43 1.73
C PRO A 177 13.41 2.29 0.56
N LEU A 178 12.65 1.66 -0.34
CA LEU A 178 11.95 2.33 -1.42
C LEU A 178 10.56 2.76 -0.97
N THR A 179 9.90 3.56 -1.78
CA THR A 179 8.48 3.87 -1.67
C THR A 179 7.64 2.98 -2.59
N TRP A 180 6.37 2.80 -2.25
CA TRP A 180 5.41 2.06 -3.08
C TRP A 180 5.23 2.74 -4.43
N THR A 181 5.26 4.07 -4.50
CA THR A 181 5.17 4.80 -5.76
C THR A 181 6.34 4.46 -6.69
N GLU A 182 7.59 4.48 -6.19
CA GLU A 182 8.77 4.09 -6.98
C GLU A 182 8.63 2.68 -7.53
N MET A 183 8.24 1.72 -6.67
CA MET A 183 8.02 0.33 -7.09
C MET A 183 6.88 0.20 -8.10
N ALA A 184 5.77 0.88 -7.86
CA ALA A 184 4.59 0.78 -8.71
C ALA A 184 4.82 1.38 -10.10
N GLU A 185 5.61 2.45 -10.19
CA GLU A 185 5.99 3.06 -11.47
C GLU A 185 7.03 2.21 -12.21
N ALA A 186 8.13 1.86 -11.53
CA ALA A 186 9.24 1.11 -12.14
C ALA A 186 8.83 -0.27 -12.67
N PHE A 187 7.87 -0.92 -12.00
CA PHE A 187 7.41 -2.25 -12.35
C PHE A 187 6.00 -2.28 -12.95
N GLY A 188 5.35 -1.13 -13.13
CA GLY A 188 3.98 -1.05 -13.65
C GLY A 188 2.94 -1.74 -12.75
N LEU A 189 3.14 -1.70 -11.43
CA LEU A 189 2.29 -2.38 -10.43
C LEU A 189 1.09 -1.55 -9.99
N SER A 190 1.00 -0.28 -10.40
CA SER A 190 -0.15 0.56 -10.10
C SER A 190 -1.41 0.00 -10.75
N ARG A 191 -2.56 0.04 -10.05
CA ARG A 191 -3.90 -0.21 -10.61
C ARG A 191 -4.36 0.85 -11.62
N ASN A 192 -3.43 1.57 -12.23
CA ASN A 192 -3.76 2.47 -13.32
C ASN A 192 -4.17 1.61 -14.50
N LEU A 193 -5.43 1.73 -14.89
CA LEU A 193 -5.91 1.13 -16.11
C LEU A 193 -5.22 1.82 -17.28
N ASN A 194 -4.08 1.26 -17.70
CA ASN A 194 -3.41 1.65 -18.91
C ASN A 194 -4.12 1.00 -20.08
N LEU A 195 -4.91 1.80 -20.80
CA LEU A 195 -5.51 1.38 -22.05
C LEU A 195 -4.43 1.35 -23.14
N PRO A 196 -4.28 0.25 -23.89
CA PRO A 196 -3.31 0.19 -24.97
C PRO A 196 -3.67 1.24 -26.05
N GLN A 197 -2.69 1.62 -26.88
CA GLN A 197 -2.93 2.52 -28.01
C GLN A 197 -3.91 1.89 -29.02
N GLN A 198 -3.81 0.57 -29.22
CA GLN A 198 -4.71 -0.21 -30.07
C GLN A 198 -5.23 -1.44 -29.31
N ILE A 199 -6.53 -1.71 -29.40
CA ILE A 199 -7.24 -2.81 -28.73
C ILE A 199 -7.64 -3.84 -29.80
N GLN A 200 -6.98 -4.99 -29.77
CA GLN A 200 -7.18 -6.10 -30.70
C GLN A 200 -8.58 -6.71 -30.57
N ARG A 201 -9.10 -7.30 -31.66
CA ARG A 201 -10.47 -7.87 -31.73
C ARG A 201 -10.86 -8.73 -30.52
N GLY A 202 -9.94 -9.58 -30.02
CA GLY A 202 -10.17 -10.49 -28.88
C GLY A 202 -10.17 -9.82 -27.50
N ALA A 203 -9.57 -8.64 -27.35
CA ALA A 203 -9.38 -7.98 -26.06
C ALA A 203 -10.39 -6.84 -25.78
N ARG A 204 -11.26 -6.51 -26.75
CA ARG A 204 -12.18 -5.35 -26.69
C ARG A 204 -13.13 -5.41 -25.49
N ASN A 205 -13.88 -6.50 -25.36
CA ASN A 205 -14.90 -6.66 -24.32
C ASN A 205 -14.29 -6.56 -22.92
N GLU A 206 -13.22 -7.31 -22.65
CA GLU A 206 -12.54 -7.30 -21.37
C GLU A 206 -11.95 -5.92 -21.05
N THR A 207 -11.29 -5.28 -22.01
CA THR A 207 -10.68 -3.96 -21.82
C THR A 207 -11.72 -2.88 -21.54
N LEU A 208 -12.81 -2.85 -22.32
CA LEU A 208 -13.90 -1.91 -22.12
C LEU A 208 -14.68 -2.19 -20.83
N PHE A 209 -14.82 -3.45 -20.43
CA PHE A 209 -15.40 -3.81 -19.14
C PHE A 209 -14.56 -3.35 -17.95
N ARG A 210 -13.23 -3.55 -18.01
CA ARG A 210 -12.30 -3.00 -17.00
C ARG A 210 -12.38 -1.48 -16.94
N LEU A 211 -12.50 -0.80 -18.09
CA LEU A 211 -12.73 0.64 -18.15
C LEU A 211 -14.05 1.04 -17.48
N ALA A 212 -15.16 0.36 -17.77
CA ALA A 212 -16.44 0.62 -17.12
C ALA A 212 -16.33 0.44 -15.59
N ARG A 213 -15.68 -0.63 -15.13
CA ARG A 213 -15.48 -0.91 -13.70
C ARG A 213 -14.62 0.13 -12.99
N SER A 214 -13.59 0.65 -13.67
CA SER A 214 -12.77 1.74 -13.16
C SER A 214 -13.59 3.02 -12.95
N GLY A 215 -14.44 3.38 -13.92
CA GLY A 215 -15.34 4.53 -13.79
C GLY A 215 -16.32 4.38 -12.62
N ALA A 216 -16.92 3.20 -12.46
CA ALA A 216 -17.83 2.89 -11.35
C ALA A 216 -17.14 3.04 -9.99
N ALA A 217 -15.92 2.52 -9.83
CA ALA A 217 -15.14 2.65 -8.60
C ALA A 217 -14.88 4.12 -8.24
N LYS A 218 -14.50 4.93 -9.25
CA LYS A 218 -14.26 6.38 -9.11
C LYS A 218 -15.53 7.22 -8.95
N GLY A 219 -16.72 6.60 -8.97
CA GLY A 219 -18.00 7.30 -8.85
C GLY A 219 -18.36 8.14 -10.07
N ILE A 220 -17.78 7.84 -11.24
CA ILE A 220 -18.13 8.52 -12.48
C ILE A 220 -19.55 8.09 -12.88
N PRO A 221 -20.47 9.02 -13.19
CA PRO A 221 -21.82 8.65 -13.59
C PRO A 221 -21.85 7.74 -14.82
N LYS A 222 -22.79 6.80 -14.83
CA LYS A 222 -22.94 5.77 -15.87
C LYS A 222 -22.97 6.37 -17.29
N GLY A 223 -23.69 7.47 -17.49
CA GLY A 223 -23.80 8.15 -18.78
C GLY A 223 -22.48 8.79 -19.26
N VAL A 224 -21.74 9.42 -18.35
CA VAL A 224 -20.42 10.00 -18.66
C VAL A 224 -19.43 8.89 -19.02
N GLN A 225 -19.47 7.79 -18.27
CA GLN A 225 -18.61 6.65 -18.55
C GLN A 225 -18.94 5.96 -19.87
N LEU A 226 -20.22 5.87 -20.24
CA LEU A 226 -20.64 5.37 -21.55
C LEU A 226 -20.07 6.23 -22.70
N THR A 227 -20.12 7.56 -22.57
CA THR A 227 -19.49 8.48 -23.55
C THR A 227 -18.00 8.21 -23.68
N LYS A 228 -17.30 7.96 -22.56
CA LYS A 228 -15.89 7.63 -22.59
C LYS A 228 -15.61 6.29 -23.29
N LEU A 229 -16.43 5.27 -23.04
CA LEU A 229 -16.30 3.98 -23.72
C LEU A 229 -16.54 4.11 -25.22
N ARG A 230 -17.50 4.93 -25.66
CA ARG A 230 -17.74 5.20 -27.09
C ARG A 230 -16.50 5.81 -27.75
N GLU A 231 -15.89 6.81 -27.13
CA GLU A 231 -14.67 7.44 -27.63
C GLU A 231 -13.53 6.42 -27.75
N VAL A 232 -13.27 5.64 -26.69
CA VAL A 232 -12.20 4.62 -26.68
C VAL A 232 -12.48 3.53 -27.71
N ASN A 233 -13.73 3.07 -27.81
CA ASN A 233 -14.14 2.05 -28.77
C ASN A 233 -13.97 2.51 -30.23
N ALA A 234 -14.31 3.77 -30.54
CA ALA A 234 -14.15 4.31 -31.88
C ALA A 234 -12.69 4.60 -32.25
N THR A 235 -11.86 4.99 -31.28
CA THR A 235 -10.49 5.46 -31.54
C THR A 235 -9.41 4.41 -31.36
N ARG A 236 -9.65 3.37 -30.55
CA ARG A 236 -8.62 2.40 -30.17
C ARG A 236 -8.96 0.95 -30.52
N CYS A 237 -10.24 0.58 -30.64
CA CYS A 237 -10.58 -0.78 -31.03
C CYS A 237 -10.37 -0.98 -32.53
N GLU A 238 -9.64 -2.02 -32.91
CA GLU A 238 -9.44 -2.42 -34.30
C GLU A 238 -10.77 -2.65 -35.03
N GLN A 239 -11.75 -3.20 -34.33
CA GLN A 239 -13.13 -3.28 -34.76
C GLN A 239 -14.03 -2.70 -33.65
N PRO A 240 -14.66 -1.54 -33.81
CA PRO A 240 -15.55 -1.00 -32.79
C PRO A 240 -16.74 -1.92 -32.50
N LEU A 241 -17.12 -2.06 -31.22
CA LEU A 241 -18.38 -2.68 -30.80
C LEU A 241 -19.58 -1.77 -31.10
N SER A 242 -20.76 -2.37 -31.22
CA SER A 242 -22.02 -1.62 -31.37
C SER A 242 -22.38 -0.84 -30.11
N ASP A 243 -23.21 0.19 -30.26
CA ASP A 243 -23.67 0.99 -29.11
C ASP A 243 -24.47 0.16 -28.09
N ALA A 244 -25.20 -0.85 -28.56
CA ALA A 244 -25.95 -1.78 -27.71
C ALA A 244 -25.00 -2.60 -26.82
N GLU A 245 -23.92 -3.15 -27.38
CA GLU A 245 -22.90 -3.88 -26.64
C GLU A 245 -22.19 -2.98 -25.62
N LEU A 246 -21.86 -1.73 -25.98
CA LEU A 246 -21.26 -0.78 -25.06
C LEU A 246 -22.18 -0.48 -23.86
N ARG A 247 -23.49 -0.28 -24.11
CA ARG A 247 -24.48 -0.08 -23.04
C ARG A 247 -24.56 -1.29 -22.11
N GLN A 248 -24.51 -2.50 -22.66
CA GLN A 248 -24.51 -3.74 -21.88
C GLN A 248 -23.24 -3.85 -21.02
N ILE A 249 -22.06 -3.58 -21.59
CA ILE A 249 -20.78 -3.58 -20.85
C ILE A 249 -20.82 -2.59 -19.68
N VAL A 250 -21.28 -1.35 -19.92
CA VAL A 250 -21.42 -0.35 -18.85
C VAL A 250 -22.43 -0.81 -17.81
N SER A 251 -23.58 -1.35 -18.23
CA SER A 251 -24.59 -1.84 -17.29
C SER A 251 -24.05 -2.94 -16.38
N SER A 252 -23.37 -3.93 -16.97
CA SER A 252 -22.71 -5.01 -16.22
C SER A 252 -21.62 -4.47 -15.29
N GLY A 253 -20.80 -3.52 -15.75
CA GLY A 253 -19.76 -2.90 -14.96
C GLY A 253 -20.28 -2.13 -13.74
N TYR A 254 -21.51 -1.62 -13.79
CA TYR A 254 -22.15 -0.84 -12.72
C TYR A 254 -23.16 -1.64 -11.86
N LYS A 255 -23.36 -2.93 -12.14
CA LYS A 255 -24.40 -3.76 -11.49
C LYS A 255 -24.13 -3.99 -9.99
N ALA A 256 -22.86 -4.08 -9.60
CA ALA A 256 -22.45 -4.24 -8.20
C ALA A 256 -22.08 -2.88 -7.60
N ALA A 257 -22.59 -2.62 -6.38
CA ALA A 257 -22.09 -1.53 -5.55
C ALA A 257 -20.56 -1.68 -5.39
N SER A 258 -19.84 -0.56 -5.44
CA SER A 258 -18.41 -0.59 -5.15
C SER A 258 -18.23 -1.01 -3.69
N ASP A 259 -17.50 -2.09 -3.46
CA ASP A 259 -17.05 -2.54 -2.13
C ASP A 259 -15.87 -1.73 -1.59
N GLY A 260 -15.30 -0.87 -2.44
CA GLY A 260 -14.23 0.06 -2.08
C GLY A 260 -14.66 1.17 -1.12
N SER A 261 -13.68 1.68 -0.38
CA SER A 261 -13.82 2.76 0.61
C SER A 261 -13.00 3.99 0.20
N VAL A 262 -13.33 5.15 0.79
CA VAL A 262 -12.68 6.44 0.51
C VAL A 262 -11.86 6.89 1.71
N ALA A 263 -10.56 6.59 1.70
CA ALA A 263 -9.68 6.96 2.81
C ALA A 263 -9.36 8.45 2.80
N ILE A 264 -9.68 9.13 3.90
CA ILE A 264 -9.19 10.48 4.20
C ILE A 264 -8.01 10.34 5.18
N PRO A 265 -6.82 10.91 4.87
CA PRO A 265 -5.71 10.96 5.80
C PRO A 265 -6.08 11.68 7.10
N LEU A 266 -5.64 11.17 8.25
CA LEU A 266 -5.85 11.83 9.55
C LEU A 266 -5.31 13.27 9.55
N ALA A 267 -4.17 13.53 8.90
CA ALA A 267 -3.63 14.88 8.76
C ALA A 267 -4.59 15.86 8.05
N ALA A 268 -5.47 15.37 7.17
CA ALA A 268 -6.53 16.17 6.58
C ALA A 268 -7.73 16.27 7.51
N LEU A 269 -8.15 15.16 8.10
CA LEU A 269 -9.34 15.08 8.98
C LEU A 269 -9.20 15.90 10.26
N ASP A 270 -8.03 15.84 10.91
CA ASP A 270 -7.76 16.45 12.22
C ASP A 270 -7.33 17.92 12.10
N GLY A 271 -7.06 18.39 10.88
CA GLY A 271 -6.66 19.77 10.61
C GLY A 271 -7.81 20.76 10.77
N GLU A 272 -7.51 21.94 11.30
CA GLU A 272 -8.46 23.06 11.39
C GLU A 272 -9.17 23.37 10.07
N PRO A 273 -8.51 23.33 8.89
CA PRO A 273 -9.20 23.51 7.62
C PRO A 273 -10.39 22.58 7.39
N TYR A 274 -10.33 21.31 7.86
CA TYR A 274 -11.41 20.35 7.69
C TYR A 274 -12.53 20.57 8.69
N LYS A 275 -12.17 20.84 9.95
CA LYS A 275 -13.15 21.13 11.02
C LYS A 275 -14.02 22.33 10.67
N ALA A 276 -13.44 23.36 10.06
CA ALA A 276 -14.14 24.56 9.62
C ALA A 276 -15.03 24.39 8.37
N LEU A 277 -14.96 23.24 7.66
CA LEU A 277 -15.81 23.00 6.49
C LEU A 277 -17.28 22.77 6.88
N ASP A 278 -18.20 23.27 6.05
CA ASP A 278 -19.60 22.87 6.09
C ASP A 278 -19.79 21.47 5.48
N ASP A 279 -20.95 20.87 5.72
CA ASP A 279 -21.23 19.49 5.29
C ASP A 279 -21.18 19.32 3.77
N ALA A 280 -21.56 20.36 3.02
CA ALA A 280 -21.44 20.37 1.57
C ALA A 280 -19.98 20.32 1.10
N SER A 281 -19.08 21.08 1.74
CA SER A 281 -17.66 21.07 1.42
C SER A 281 -16.97 19.78 1.88
N ARG A 282 -17.36 19.22 3.03
CA ARG A 282 -16.91 17.89 3.49
C ARG A 282 -17.33 16.80 2.51
N THR A 283 -18.57 16.86 2.03
CA THR A 283 -19.08 15.94 0.99
C THR A 283 -18.28 16.08 -0.30
N LEU A 284 -18.02 17.31 -0.77
CA LEU A 284 -17.22 17.51 -1.97
C LEU A 284 -15.79 17.01 -1.80
N LEU A 285 -15.19 17.18 -0.62
CA LEU A 285 -13.86 16.68 -0.29
C LEU A 285 -13.81 15.15 -0.34
N LEU A 286 -14.80 14.45 0.23
CA LEU A 286 -14.93 12.99 0.13
C LEU A 286 -14.98 12.55 -1.34
N LEU A 287 -15.78 13.23 -2.17
CA LEU A 287 -15.87 12.93 -3.60
C LEU A 287 -14.55 13.22 -4.34
N ALA A 288 -13.81 14.24 -3.93
CA ALA A 288 -12.48 14.52 -4.44
C ALA A 288 -11.47 13.42 -4.06
N TYR A 289 -11.46 12.95 -2.81
CA TYR A 289 -10.65 11.80 -2.38
C TYR A 289 -11.04 10.51 -3.11
N ARG A 290 -12.33 10.27 -3.35
CA ARG A 290 -12.80 9.13 -4.14
C ARG A 290 -12.25 9.15 -5.57
N LYS A 291 -12.10 10.35 -6.14
CA LYS A 291 -11.66 10.55 -7.53
C LYS A 291 -10.15 10.62 -7.68
N ALA A 292 -9.44 11.05 -6.65
CA ALA A 292 -8.00 11.25 -6.66
C ALA A 292 -7.24 9.94 -6.93
N ASP A 293 -6.16 10.07 -7.69
CA ASP A 293 -5.21 9.00 -7.98
C ASP A 293 -3.82 9.47 -7.56
N GLY A 294 -3.50 9.25 -6.27
CA GLY A 294 -2.28 9.78 -5.65
C GLY A 294 -2.20 11.31 -5.77
N PHE A 295 -1.09 11.81 -6.31
CA PHE A 295 -0.83 13.24 -6.51
C PHE A 295 -1.26 13.78 -7.89
N LYS A 296 -1.87 12.96 -8.74
CA LYS A 296 -2.20 13.39 -10.10
C LYS A 296 -3.33 14.43 -10.08
N PRO A 297 -3.22 15.52 -10.87
CA PRO A 297 -4.32 16.44 -11.08
C PRO A 297 -5.55 15.71 -11.65
N PHE A 298 -6.75 16.09 -11.18
CA PHE A 298 -8.00 15.51 -11.65
C PHE A 298 -9.08 16.57 -11.88
N PRO A 299 -10.02 16.35 -12.81
CA PRO A 299 -11.13 17.27 -13.01
C PRO A 299 -12.19 17.06 -11.93
N LEU A 300 -12.81 18.13 -11.46
CA LEU A 300 -13.92 18.09 -10.50
C LEU A 300 -15.09 18.91 -11.06
N VAL A 301 -15.96 18.24 -11.83
CA VAL A 301 -16.96 18.90 -12.71
C VAL A 301 -18.37 18.67 -12.19
N TRP A 302 -19.21 19.71 -12.21
CA TRP A 302 -20.59 19.63 -11.72
C TRP A 302 -21.41 18.54 -12.42
N SER A 303 -21.29 18.42 -13.74
CA SER A 303 -22.05 17.44 -14.53
C SER A 303 -21.84 15.99 -14.08
N GLU A 304 -20.69 15.69 -13.48
CA GLU A 304 -20.37 14.37 -12.92
C GLU A 304 -20.89 14.19 -11.49
N LEU A 305 -21.19 15.29 -10.80
CA LEU A 305 -21.53 15.32 -9.37
C LEU A 305 -22.95 15.82 -9.12
N ARG A 306 -23.79 15.92 -10.16
CA ARG A 306 -25.16 16.45 -10.10
C ARG A 306 -26.10 15.70 -9.15
N GLU A 307 -25.81 14.43 -8.88
CA GLU A 307 -26.54 13.61 -7.91
C GLU A 307 -26.29 14.07 -6.46
N TRP A 308 -25.09 14.61 -6.19
CA TRP A 308 -24.73 15.18 -4.88
C TRP A 308 -25.00 16.68 -4.80
N PHE A 309 -24.95 17.39 -5.94
CA PHE A 309 -25.16 18.82 -6.03
C PHE A 309 -26.18 19.15 -7.13
N SER A 310 -27.45 19.29 -6.74
CA SER A 310 -28.55 19.51 -7.68
C SER A 310 -28.44 20.79 -8.52
N ARG A 311 -27.76 21.82 -8.00
CA ARG A 311 -27.58 23.12 -8.66
C ARG A 311 -26.10 23.41 -8.93
N GLU A 312 -25.78 23.76 -10.17
CA GLU A 312 -24.42 24.09 -10.60
C GLU A 312 -23.82 25.26 -9.82
N LYS A 313 -24.60 26.33 -9.60
CA LYS A 313 -24.17 27.50 -8.82
C LYS A 313 -23.74 27.11 -7.40
N THR A 314 -24.49 26.22 -6.76
CA THR A 314 -24.17 25.71 -5.42
C THR A 314 -22.86 24.93 -5.44
N PHE A 315 -22.68 24.02 -6.41
CA PHE A 315 -21.44 23.27 -6.58
C PHE A 315 -20.22 24.20 -6.75
N ILE A 316 -20.33 25.22 -7.60
CA ILE A 316 -19.24 26.18 -7.84
C ILE A 316 -18.86 26.91 -6.55
N ALA A 317 -19.86 27.34 -5.76
CA ALA A 317 -19.62 28.00 -4.48
C ALA A 317 -18.95 27.07 -3.45
N VAL A 318 -19.41 25.81 -3.36
CA VAL A 318 -18.82 24.78 -2.48
C VAL A 318 -17.36 24.50 -2.89
N ARG A 319 -17.10 24.29 -4.18
CA ARG A 319 -15.74 24.06 -4.70
C ARG A 319 -14.80 25.23 -4.42
N ARG A 320 -15.29 26.48 -4.54
CA ARG A 320 -14.52 27.68 -4.21
C ARG A 320 -14.12 27.69 -2.73
N ARG A 321 -15.06 27.42 -1.83
CA ARG A 321 -14.79 27.34 -0.38
C ARG A 321 -13.79 26.23 -0.05
N LEU A 322 -13.91 25.08 -0.69
CA LEU A 322 -12.97 23.97 -0.51
C LEU A 322 -11.56 24.30 -1.02
N VAL A 323 -11.43 25.11 -2.07
CA VAL A 323 -10.12 25.63 -2.50
C VAL A 323 -9.57 26.64 -1.50
N GLN A 324 -10.42 27.54 -0.99
CA GLN A 324 -10.03 28.54 0.01
C GLN A 324 -9.59 27.94 1.34
N SER A 325 -10.12 26.78 1.74
CA SER A 325 -9.64 26.08 2.94
C SER A 325 -8.22 25.53 2.81
N GLY A 326 -7.69 25.46 1.59
CA GLY A 326 -6.36 24.89 1.32
C GLY A 326 -6.33 23.37 1.29
N LEU A 327 -7.46 22.68 1.43
CA LEU A 327 -7.53 21.21 1.30
C LEU A 327 -7.59 20.73 -0.16
N LEU A 328 -7.96 21.62 -1.07
CA LEU A 328 -7.96 21.41 -2.52
C LEU A 328 -7.21 22.56 -3.20
N THR A 329 -6.34 22.27 -4.14
CA THR A 329 -5.58 23.28 -4.89
C THR A 329 -5.91 23.21 -6.38
N VAL A 330 -5.85 24.34 -7.06
CA VAL A 330 -5.93 24.40 -8.53
C VAL A 330 -4.56 24.00 -9.07
N ALA A 331 -4.50 22.87 -9.76
CA ALA A 331 -3.27 22.37 -10.37
C ALA A 331 -3.06 22.94 -11.77
N GLU A 332 -4.14 22.98 -12.57
CA GLU A 332 -4.12 23.55 -13.92
C GLU A 332 -5.42 24.36 -14.14
N PRO A 333 -5.34 25.66 -14.46
CA PRO A 333 -6.52 26.45 -14.74
C PRO A 333 -7.16 26.02 -16.06
N ALA A 334 -8.46 26.30 -16.23
CA ALA A 334 -9.15 26.05 -17.49
C ALA A 334 -8.46 26.81 -18.63
N GLN A 335 -8.16 26.11 -19.71
CA GLN A 335 -7.61 26.74 -20.91
C GLN A 335 -8.75 27.10 -21.86
N VAL A 336 -8.84 28.39 -22.21
CA VAL A 336 -9.69 28.87 -23.31
C VAL A 336 -9.04 28.40 -24.61
N ALA A 337 -9.44 27.23 -25.12
CA ALA A 337 -9.02 26.83 -26.45
C ALA A 337 -9.84 27.60 -27.48
N MET A 338 -9.17 28.19 -28.49
CA MET A 338 -9.85 28.54 -29.74
C MET A 338 -10.57 27.30 -30.28
N PRO A 339 -11.82 27.40 -30.74
CA PRO A 339 -12.62 26.25 -31.11
C PRO A 339 -12.01 25.56 -32.34
N ARG A 340 -11.18 24.53 -32.12
CA ARG A 340 -10.93 23.50 -33.13
C ARG A 340 -12.09 22.52 -33.09
N LYS A 341 -12.71 22.26 -34.25
CA LYS A 341 -13.87 21.38 -34.46
C LYS A 341 -13.87 20.19 -33.49
N GLY A 342 -14.83 20.18 -32.57
CA GLY A 342 -15.18 19.01 -31.74
C GLY A 342 -14.52 18.88 -30.36
N ARG A 343 -13.63 19.80 -29.92
CA ARG A 343 -13.12 19.79 -28.53
C ARG A 343 -13.48 21.09 -27.81
N GLY A 344 -14.34 20.97 -26.81
CA GLY A 344 -14.66 22.06 -25.88
C GLY A 344 -13.46 22.47 -25.02
N PRO A 345 -13.57 23.57 -24.25
CA PRO A 345 -12.50 24.07 -23.39
C PRO A 345 -12.04 22.99 -22.40
N ARG A 346 -10.72 22.94 -22.13
CA ARG A 346 -10.17 21.98 -21.15
C ARG A 346 -10.65 22.37 -19.74
N PRO A 347 -11.21 21.43 -18.95
CA PRO A 347 -11.68 21.74 -17.61
C PRO A 347 -10.51 22.08 -16.68
N THR A 348 -10.79 22.84 -15.61
CA THR A 348 -9.84 23.05 -14.52
C THR A 348 -9.49 21.73 -13.85
N PHE A 349 -8.20 21.48 -13.63
CA PHE A 349 -7.71 20.35 -12.86
C PHE A 349 -7.33 20.79 -11.44
N TYR A 350 -7.64 19.92 -10.49
CA TYR A 350 -7.43 20.12 -9.07
C TYR A 350 -6.50 19.04 -8.50
N ARG A 351 -5.86 19.34 -7.38
CA ARG A 351 -5.06 18.39 -6.60
C ARG A 351 -5.46 18.49 -5.13
N LEU A 352 -5.42 17.38 -4.40
CA LEU A 352 -5.59 17.39 -2.95
C LEU A 352 -4.30 17.89 -2.30
N ALA A 353 -4.42 18.80 -1.33
CA ALA A 353 -3.24 19.29 -0.62
C ALA A 353 -2.55 18.19 0.21
N ILE A 354 -3.35 17.24 0.71
CA ILE A 354 -2.87 16.04 1.38
C ILE A 354 -3.32 14.84 0.52
N PRO A 355 -2.40 14.06 -0.05
CA PRO A 355 -2.75 12.94 -0.91
C PRO A 355 -3.43 11.83 -0.09
N PRO A 356 -4.30 11.01 -0.70
CA PRO A 356 -4.74 9.78 -0.06
C PRO A 356 -3.51 8.92 0.29
N LYS A 357 -3.36 8.58 1.57
CA LYS A 357 -2.42 7.51 1.97
C LYS A 357 -3.10 6.19 1.73
N SER A 358 -2.43 5.29 1.01
CA SER A 358 -2.84 3.90 0.86
C SER A 358 -2.53 3.10 2.13
N ALA A 359 -3.08 3.53 3.28
CA ALA A 359 -3.15 2.68 4.45
C ALA A 359 -4.45 1.87 4.38
N PRO A 360 -4.43 0.54 4.59
CA PRO A 360 -5.68 -0.21 4.70
C PRO A 360 -6.52 0.39 5.84
N TYR A 361 -7.83 0.44 5.64
CA TYR A 361 -8.76 0.69 6.74
C TYR A 361 -8.51 -0.35 7.83
N SER A 362 -8.23 0.11 9.04
CA SER A 362 -8.33 -0.76 10.21
C SER A 362 -9.80 -1.17 10.34
N THR A 363 -10.09 -2.46 10.18
CA THR A 363 -11.41 -3.04 10.48
C THR A 363 -11.60 -3.24 11.98
N SER A 364 -10.55 -3.00 12.77
CA SER A 364 -10.67 -2.98 14.22
C SER A 364 -11.54 -1.78 14.62
N PRO A 365 -12.57 -1.97 15.45
CA PRO A 365 -13.23 -0.83 16.09
C PRO A 365 -12.15 0.01 16.75
N ILE A 366 -12.26 1.34 16.64
CA ILE A 366 -11.42 2.23 17.44
C ILE A 366 -11.64 1.78 18.89
N PRO A 367 -10.62 1.24 19.57
CA PRO A 367 -10.81 0.80 20.94
C PRO A 367 -11.30 2.01 21.74
N PRO A 368 -12.22 1.83 22.71
CA PRO A 368 -12.56 2.91 23.63
C PRO A 368 -11.26 3.46 24.19
N LEU A 369 -11.15 4.79 24.32
CA LEU A 369 -10.00 5.41 24.97
C LEU A 369 -9.90 4.83 26.38
N THR A 370 -9.06 3.82 26.58
CA THR A 370 -8.93 3.09 27.85
C THR A 370 -8.16 3.90 28.89
N ALA A 371 -7.52 4.98 28.47
CA ALA A 371 -7.01 6.05 29.32
C ALA A 371 -7.03 7.36 28.52
N LEU A 372 -7.45 8.45 29.16
CA LEU A 372 -7.10 9.79 28.71
C LEU A 372 -5.56 9.89 28.69
N PRO A 373 -4.94 10.59 27.71
CA PRO A 373 -3.53 10.89 27.76
C PRO A 373 -3.21 11.51 29.13
N GLU A 374 -2.13 11.05 29.79
CA GLU A 374 -1.70 11.54 31.12
C GLU A 374 -1.62 13.07 31.20
N ALA A 375 -1.50 13.77 30.06
CA ALA A 375 -1.52 15.22 29.94
C ALA A 375 -2.87 15.90 30.30
N LEU A 376 -3.94 15.16 30.60
CA LEU A 376 -5.20 15.72 31.12
C LEU A 376 -5.44 15.43 32.61
N GLN A 377 -4.48 14.81 33.31
CA GLN A 377 -4.54 14.62 34.75
C GLN A 377 -3.35 15.31 35.44
N ALA A 378 -3.70 16.29 36.30
CA ALA A 378 -2.88 17.22 37.10
C ALA A 378 -2.59 18.56 36.38
N ILE A 379 -3.06 19.71 36.86
CA ILE A 379 -3.06 20.13 38.27
C ILE A 379 -4.42 20.70 38.65
N GLY A 380 -5.12 19.97 39.54
CA GLY A 380 -6.14 20.53 40.41
C GLY A 380 -5.47 21.39 41.48
N ILE A 381 -6.14 22.48 41.82
CA ILE A 381 -5.87 23.35 42.97
C ILE A 381 -5.70 22.50 44.23
N GLU A 382 -4.56 22.60 44.93
CA GLU A 382 -4.53 22.55 46.40
C GLU A 382 -3.48 23.53 46.91
N GLY A 383 -3.93 24.52 47.68
CA GLY A 383 -3.06 25.36 48.48
C GLY A 383 -2.79 24.71 49.84
N ARG A 384 -1.60 24.98 50.40
CA ARG A 384 -1.36 25.53 51.75
C ARG A 384 0.11 25.38 52.14
N GLY A 385 0.60 26.37 52.88
CA GLY A 385 1.95 26.44 53.47
C GLY A 385 2.60 27.79 53.16
N GLU A 386 2.09 28.88 53.71
CA GLU A 386 2.69 29.55 54.87
C GLU A 386 4.10 30.11 54.61
N GLY A 387 4.16 31.44 54.49
CA GLY A 387 5.37 32.22 54.37
C GLY A 387 5.10 33.68 54.76
N THR A 388 4.79 33.87 56.04
CA THR A 388 5.19 35.02 56.87
C THR A 388 5.16 36.43 56.26
N THR A 389 4.10 37.18 56.57
CA THR A 389 4.13 38.65 56.73
C THR A 389 4.77 39.03 58.07
N PRO A 390 5.64 40.07 58.12
CA PRO A 390 6.21 40.56 59.36
C PRO A 390 5.21 41.42 60.14
N LYS A 391 5.15 41.22 61.47
CA LYS A 391 4.38 42.03 62.41
C LYS A 391 4.97 43.45 62.52
N GLY A 392 4.09 44.44 62.37
CA GLY A 392 4.26 45.75 62.98
C GLY A 392 3.91 45.71 64.48
N ALA A 393 4.52 46.64 65.20
CA ALA A 393 4.42 46.90 66.63
C ALA A 393 2.99 47.18 67.13
N ALA A 394 2.72 46.82 68.38
CA ALA A 394 2.18 47.70 69.42
C ALA A 394 1.80 46.89 70.67
N THR A 395 2.36 47.32 71.79
CA THR A 395 1.95 47.16 73.20
C THR A 395 1.76 45.77 73.78
#